data_AF-A0A6A5GEH8-F1
#
_entry.id   AF-A0A6A5GEH8-F1
#
_cell.length_a   1.000
_cell.length_b   1.000
_cell.length_c   1.000
_cell.angle_alpha   90.00
_cell.angle_beta   90.00
_cell.angle_gamma   90.00
#
_symmetry.space_group_name_H-M   'P 1'
#
loop_
_entity.id
_entity.type
_entity.pdbx_description
1 polymer ?
#
loop_
_entity_poly.entity_id
_entity_poly.type
_entity_poly.pdbx_seq_one_letter_code
_entity_poly.pdbx_strand_id
1 'polypeptide(L)'
;MLILPAVSALIVIIIDYYNQALTNFYVISFTCHGSVSTFAMLIAHRPYRDAIKIMFRKRAVESVEVSRRGLYARRNGMIMSNG
;
A
#
# COMPACT_ATOMS: atom_id res chain seq x y z
N MET A 1 -16.22 10.59 -2.48
CA MET A 1 -17.36 9.81 -3.04
C MET A 1 -18.38 9.48 -1.94
N LEU A 2 -18.96 10.50 -1.30
CA LEU A 2 -19.98 10.32 -0.25
C LEU A 2 -21.31 10.98 -0.57
N ILE A 3 -21.31 12.01 -1.43
CA ILE A 3 -22.50 12.79 -1.75
C ILE A 3 -23.60 11.90 -2.35
N LEU A 4 -23.26 11.04 -3.31
CA LEU A 4 -24.22 10.13 -3.95
C LEU A 4 -24.85 9.11 -2.98
N PRO A 5 -24.08 8.31 -2.22
CA PRO A 5 -24.67 7.37 -1.25
C PRO A 5 -25.38 8.08 -0.10
N ALA A 6 -24.92 9.25 0.35
CA ALA A 6 -25.58 10.01 1.42
C ALA A 6 -26.94 10.59 0.98
N VAL A 7 -27.01 11.21 -0.21
CA VAL A 7 -28.27 11.78 -0.72
C VAL A 7 -29.28 10.67 -1.00
N SER A 8 -28.84 9.56 -1.62
CA SER A 8 -29.75 8.43 -1.87
C SER A 8 -30.22 7.75 -0.59
N ALA A 9 -29.37 7.59 0.43
CA ALA A 9 -29.78 7.09 1.75
C ALA A 9 -30.82 8.02 2.41
N LEU A 10 -30.66 9.34 2.29
CA LEU A 10 -31.63 10.31 2.82
C LEU A 10 -33.00 10.20 2.11
N ILE A 11 -33.01 10.07 0.78
CA ILE A 11 -34.24 9.87 0.01
C ILE A 11 -34.96 8.61 0.49
N VAL A 12 -34.23 7.51 0.64
CA VAL A 12 -34.77 6.22 1.07
C VAL A 12 -35.41 6.30 2.46
N ILE A 13 -34.82 7.05 3.38
CA ILE A 13 -35.40 7.31 4.72
C ILE A 13 -36.70 8.11 4.60
N ILE A 14 -36.74 9.16 3.77
CA ILE A 14 -37.93 10.02 3.62
C ILE A 14 -39.12 9.24 3.04
N ILE A 15 -38.87 8.26 2.16
CA ILE A 15 -39.91 7.44 1.53
C ILE A 15 -40.18 6.12 2.28
N ASP A 16 -39.55 5.91 3.45
CA ASP A 16 -39.63 4.70 4.27
C ASP A 16 -39.32 3.38 3.53
N TYR A 17 -38.41 3.41 2.56
CA TYR A 17 -38.08 2.25 1.73
C TYR A 17 -36.83 1.49 2.22
N TYR A 18 -36.95 0.77 3.33
CA TYR A 18 -35.79 0.07 3.90
C TYR A 18 -35.54 -1.29 3.24
N ASN A 19 -34.59 -1.33 2.30
CA ASN A 19 -34.12 -2.57 1.68
C ASN A 19 -32.75 -2.96 2.25
N GLN A 20 -32.65 -4.18 2.80
CA GLN A 20 -31.41 -4.67 3.42
C GLN A 20 -30.21 -4.67 2.45
N ALA A 21 -30.44 -4.96 1.17
CA ALA A 21 -29.38 -4.88 0.16
C ALA A 21 -28.89 -3.44 -0.03
N LEU A 22 -29.81 -2.46 -0.06
CA LEU A 22 -29.45 -1.03 -0.16
C LEU A 22 -28.73 -0.54 1.09
N THR A 23 -29.23 -0.90 2.28
CA THR A 23 -28.59 -0.56 3.55
C THR A 23 -27.17 -1.10 3.63
N ASN A 24 -26.95 -2.37 3.28
CA ASN A 24 -25.62 -2.97 3.25
C ASN A 24 -24.70 -2.26 2.24
N PHE A 25 -25.24 -1.89 1.07
CA PHE A 25 -24.49 -1.14 0.07
C PHE A 25 -24.06 0.26 0.56
N TYR A 26 -24.93 0.97 1.29
CA TYR A 26 -24.57 2.24 1.92
C TYR A 26 -23.45 2.07 2.94
N VAL A 27 -23.55 1.07 3.83
CA VAL A 27 -22.51 0.78 4.84
C VAL A 27 -21.16 0.49 4.18
N ILE A 28 -21.15 -0.35 3.12
CA ILE A 28 -19.93 -0.63 2.35
C ILE A 28 -19.40 0.65 1.70
N SER A 29 -20.25 1.46 1.08
CA SER A 29 -19.85 2.71 0.42
C SER A 29 -19.23 3.72 1.40
N PHE A 30 -19.83 3.89 2.58
CA PHE A 30 -19.31 4.78 3.62
C PHE A 30 -17.97 4.29 4.16
N THR A 31 -17.83 2.99 4.42
CA THR A 31 -16.57 2.41 4.95
C THR A 31 -15.46 2.38 3.89
N CYS A 32 -15.77 2.10 2.63
CA CYS A 32 -14.81 2.13 1.53
C CYS A 32 -14.32 3.54 1.18
N HIS A 33 -15.02 4.62 1.59
CA HIS A 33 -14.59 5.97 1.27
C HIS A 33 -13.19 6.30 1.78
N GLY A 34 -12.87 5.85 3.00
CA GLY A 34 -11.57 6.04 3.62
C GLY A 34 -10.46 5.34 2.85
N SER A 35 -10.69 4.09 2.43
CA SER A 35 -9.71 3.33 1.66
C SER A 35 -9.46 3.93 0.27
N VAL A 36 -10.52 4.36 -0.43
CA VAL A 36 -10.39 5.05 -1.73
C VAL A 36 -9.58 6.34 -1.60
N SER A 37 -9.77 7.10 -0.52
CA SER A 37 -9.02 8.35 -0.28
C SER A 37 -7.54 8.07 -0.03
N THR A 38 -7.22 7.01 0.70
CA THR A 38 -5.84 6.54 0.91
C THR A 38 -5.22 6.10 -0.41
N PHE A 39 -5.89 5.26 -1.21
CA PHE A 39 -5.40 4.86 -2.52
C PHE A 39 -5.20 6.04 -3.47
N ALA A 40 -6.12 7.02 -3.45
CA ALA A 40 -6.00 8.22 -4.25
C ALA A 40 -4.74 9.03 -3.88
N MET A 41 -4.48 9.24 -2.59
CA MET A 41 -3.25 9.90 -2.12
C MET A 41 -2.00 9.12 -2.54
N LEU A 42 -2.02 7.80 -2.36
CA LEU A 42 -0.91 6.91 -2.72
C LEU A 42 -0.58 6.94 -4.22
N ILE A 43 -1.59 7.07 -5.10
CA ILE A 43 -1.43 7.05 -6.56
C ILE A 43 -1.18 8.44 -7.14
N ALA A 44 -1.86 9.48 -6.65
CA ALA A 44 -1.80 10.82 -7.22
C ALA A 44 -0.50 11.54 -6.86
N HIS A 45 0.02 11.34 -5.64
CA HIS A 45 1.21 12.04 -5.17
C HIS A 45 2.49 11.26 -5.46
N ARG A 46 3.37 11.84 -6.28
CA ARG A 46 4.72 11.32 -6.60
C ARG A 46 5.50 10.82 -5.37
N PRO A 47 5.64 11.57 -4.26
CA PRO A 47 6.42 11.09 -3.10
C PRO A 47 5.84 9.81 -2.48
N TYR A 48 4.51 9.67 -2.45
CA TYR A 48 3.86 8.47 -1.93
C TYR A 48 4.03 7.27 -2.86
N ARG A 49 3.96 7.47 -4.19
CA ARG A 49 4.25 6.40 -5.16
C ARG A 49 5.66 5.87 -5.04
N ASP A 50 6.63 6.76 -4.81
CA ASP A 50 8.03 6.37 -4.71
C ASP A 50 8.31 5.65 -3.38
N ALA A 51 7.67 6.08 -2.28
CA ALA A 51 7.69 5.34 -1.02
C ALA A 51 7.12 3.92 -1.18
N ILE A 52 5.96 3.76 -1.84
CA ILE A 52 5.38 2.43 -2.12
C ILE A 52 6.32 1.58 -2.95
N LYS A 53 6.90 2.13 -4.03
CA LYS A 53 7.88 1.39 -4.85
C LYS A 53 9.06 0.92 -4.03
N ILE A 54 9.58 1.74 -3.11
CA ILE A 54 10.68 1.36 -2.21
C ILE A 54 10.24 0.24 -1.26
N MET A 55 9.04 0.33 -0.68
CA MET A 55 8.50 -0.69 0.23
C MET A 55 8.27 -2.04 -0.47
N PHE A 56 7.80 -2.03 -1.72
CA PHE A 56 7.54 -3.23 -2.52
C PHE A 56 8.75 -3.73 -3.31
N ARG A 57 9.80 -2.90 -3.49
CA ARG A 57 11.08 -3.39 -4.02
C ARG A 57 11.59 -4.36 -2.97
N LYS A 58 11.62 -5.66 -3.33
CA LYS A 58 12.13 -6.75 -2.47
C LYS A 58 13.28 -6.18 -1.67
N ARG A 59 13.16 -6.17 -0.33
CA ARG A 59 14.33 -5.97 0.52
C ARG A 59 15.30 -7.03 0.03
N ALA A 60 16.30 -6.64 -0.73
CA ALA A 60 17.46 -7.47 -0.93
C ALA A 60 18.03 -7.56 0.48
N VAL A 61 17.54 -8.52 1.25
CA VAL A 61 18.31 -9.07 2.33
C VAL A 61 19.50 -9.64 1.57
N GLU A 62 20.54 -8.82 1.40
CA GLU A 62 21.84 -9.37 1.06
C GLU A 62 22.06 -10.41 2.15
N SER A 63 21.90 -11.67 1.77
CA SER A 63 22.11 -12.75 2.71
C SER A 63 23.52 -12.55 3.24
N VAL A 64 23.68 -12.67 4.56
CA VAL A 64 24.96 -12.50 5.25
C VAL A 64 26.08 -13.30 4.57
N GLU A 65 25.71 -14.35 3.81
CA GLU A 65 26.51 -15.10 2.84
C GLU A 65 27.24 -14.24 1.79
N VAL A 66 26.56 -13.32 1.09
CA VAL A 66 27.15 -12.47 0.03
C VAL A 66 28.17 -11.49 0.61
N SER A 67 27.84 -10.90 1.78
CA SER A 67 28.75 -10.04 2.53
C SER A 67 29.99 -10.80 3.02
N ARG A 68 29.82 -12.02 3.54
CA ARG A 68 30.94 -12.89 3.93
C ARG A 68 31.82 -13.28 2.74
N ARG A 69 31.22 -13.66 1.60
CA ARG A 69 31.98 -13.99 0.39
C ARG A 69 32.82 -12.80 -0.11
N GLY A 70 32.27 -11.59 -0.08
CA GLY A 70 33.02 -10.38 -0.40
C GLY A 70 34.22 -10.13 0.53
N LEU A 71 34.05 -10.37 1.83
CA LEU A 71 35.13 -10.26 2.83
C LEU A 71 36.23 -11.31 2.63
N TYR A 72 35.87 -12.58 2.37
CA TYR A 72 36.85 -13.65 2.11
C TYR A 72 37.64 -13.39 0.82
N ALA A 73 36.97 -12.98 -0.27
CA ALA A 73 37.65 -12.63 -1.52
C ALA A 73 38.65 -11.47 -1.32
N ARG A 74 38.26 -10.44 -0.55
CA ARG A 74 39.11 -9.28 -0.26
C ARG A 74 40.30 -9.64 0.64
N ARG A 75 40.10 -10.53 1.63
CA ARG A 75 41.17 -11.04 2.49
C ARG A 75 42.22 -11.82 1.69
N ASN A 76 41.77 -12.70 0.78
CA ASN A 76 42.69 -13.50 -0.03
C ASN A 76 43.51 -12.64 -0.99
N GLY A 77 42.92 -11.61 -1.59
CA GLY A 77 43.65 -10.66 -2.43
C GLY A 77 44.75 -9.89 -1.68
N MET A 78 44.52 -9.56 -0.41
CA MET A 78 45.55 -8.92 0.43
C MET A 78 46.70 -9.86 0.79
N ILE A 79 46.41 -11.14 1.02
CA ILE A 79 47.45 -12.14 1.31
C ILE A 79 48.31 -12.40 0.07
N MET A 80 47.70 -12.49 -1.11
CA MET A 80 48.42 -12.67 -2.38
C MET A 80 49.25 -11.45 -2.79
N SER A 81 48.90 -10.25 -2.33
CA SER A 81 49.64 -9.02 -2.60
C SER A 81 50.89 -8.84 -1.72
N ASN A 82 50.98 -9.56 -0.61
CA ASN A 82 52.01 -9.38 0.42
C ASN A 82 53.04 -10.52 0.48
N GLY A 83 52.99 -11.48 -0.45
CA GLY A 83 53.95 -12.57 -0.58
C GLY A 83 54.69 -12.50 -1.89
#